data_AF-A0A4R6J5H9-F1
#
_entry.id   AF-A0A4R6J5H9-F1
#
_cell.length_a   1.000
_cell.length_b   1.000
_cell.length_c   1.000
_cell.angle_alpha   90.00
_cell.angle_beta   90.00
_cell.angle_gamma   90.00
#
_symmetry.space_group_name_H-M   'P 1'
#
loop_
_entity.id
_entity.type
_entity.pdbx_description
1 polymer ?
#
loop_
_entity_poly.entity_id
_entity_poly.type
_entity_poly.pdbx_seq_one_letter_code
_entity_poly.pdbx_strand_id
1 'polypeptide(L)' 'MQQYLRAGLIDELTLVVAPLLAGAGERLFDNVADALQNYQVTEMVSSTIATHLTVQRR' A
#
# COMPACT_ATOMS: atom_id res chain seq x y z
N MET A 1 9.29 0.75 -7.12
CA MET A 1 8.39 -0.26 -6.52
C MET A 1 7.20 -0.63 -7.43
N GLN A 2 6.50 0.34 -8.03
CA GLN A 2 5.34 0.10 -8.93
C GLN A 2 5.55 -1.00 -9.99
N GLN A 3 6.74 -1.11 -10.57
CA GLN A 3 7.08 -2.19 -11.51
C GLN A 3 6.93 -3.61 -10.93
N TYR A 4 7.28 -3.79 -9.66
CA TYR A 4 7.19 -5.08 -8.97
C TYR A 4 5.75 -5.40 -8.57
N LEU A 5 4.96 -4.39 -8.18
CA LEU A 5 3.52 -4.55 -7.98
C LEU A 5 2.84 -5.01 -9.28
N ARG A 6 3.12 -4.34 -10.40
CA ARG A 6 2.58 -4.72 -11.73
C ARG A 6 3.00 -6.11 -12.19
N ALA A 7 4.24 -6.50 -11.89
CA ALA A 7 4.74 -7.83 -12.19
C ALA A 7 4.23 -8.91 -11.20
N GLY A 8 3.49 -8.53 -10.15
CA GLY A 8 3.04 -9.46 -9.12
C GLY A 8 4.19 -10.14 -8.38
N LEU A 9 5.28 -9.41 -8.11
CA LEU A 9 6.49 -9.93 -7.46
C LEU A 9 6.57 -9.59 -5.96
N ILE A 10 5.51 -9.00 -5.41
CA ILE A 10 5.42 -8.64 -4.00
C ILE A 10 4.37 -9.54 -3.36
N ASP A 11 4.78 -10.34 -2.38
CA ASP A 11 3.85 -11.22 -1.67
C ASP A 11 3.21 -10.50 -0.48
N GLU A 12 3.96 -9.60 0.17
CA GLU A 12 3.52 -8.82 1.31
C GLU A 12 4.03 -7.37 1.25
N LEU A 13 3.19 -6.43 1.66
CA LEU A 13 3.49 -5.01 1.74
C LEU A 13 3.04 -4.45 3.09
N THR A 14 3.96 -3.91 3.86
CA THR A 14 3.66 -3.12 5.06
C THR A 14 3.55 -1.65 4.69
N LEU A 15 2.39 -1.05 4.92
CA LEU A 15 2.12 0.37 4.67
C LEU A 15 1.95 1.12 5.98
N VAL A 16 2.51 2.32 6.04
CA VAL A 16 2.33 3.24 7.17
C VAL A 16 1.66 4.50 6.64
N VAL A 17 0.42 4.73 7.07
CA VAL A 17 -0.41 5.86 6.63
C VAL A 17 -0.37 6.94 7.72
N ALA A 18 0.21 8.09 7.40
CA ALA A 18 0.18 9.26 8.27
C ALA A 18 -1.16 10.02 8.13
N PRO A 19 -1.74 10.57 9.21
CA PRO A 19 -3.00 11.31 9.18
C PRO A 19 -2.79 12.75 8.68
N LEU A 20 -2.25 12.91 7.47
CA LEU A 20 -2.00 14.21 6.85
C LEU A 20 -2.32 14.20 5.36
N LEU A 21 -2.61 15.37 4.81
CA LEU A 21 -2.76 15.58 3.37
C LEU A 21 -1.48 16.23 2.84
N ALA A 22 -0.71 15.48 2.04
CA ALA A 22 0.57 15.96 1.50
C ALA A 22 0.42 17.03 0.41
N GLY A 23 -0.74 17.08 -0.26
CA GLY A 23 -1.04 18.02 -1.35
C GLY A 23 -0.37 17.69 -2.68
N ALA A 24 0.94 17.44 -2.69
CA ALA A 24 1.73 17.08 -3.86
C ALA A 24 2.88 16.12 -3.49
N GLY A 25 3.46 15.45 -4.50
CA GLY A 25 4.61 14.55 -4.32
C GLY A 25 4.54 13.31 -5.20
N GLU A 26 5.37 12.33 -4.87
CA GLU A 26 5.40 11.05 -5.57
C GLU A 26 4.26 10.13 -5.08
N ARG A 27 3.49 9.60 -6.02
CA ARG A 27 2.38 8.69 -5.72
C ARG A 27 2.88 7.25 -5.66
N LEU A 28 2.77 6.66 -4.48
CA LEU A 28 3.15 5.26 -4.25
C LEU A 28 2.39 4.28 -5.16
N PHE A 29 1.09 4.53 -5.35
CA PHE A 29 0.17 3.68 -6.11
C PHE A 29 -0.24 4.26 -7.47
N ASP A 30 0.66 4.98 -8.14
CA ASP A 30 0.37 5.49 -9.48
C ASP A 30 0.34 4.36 -10.51
N ASN A 31 -0.67 4.33 -11.39
CA ASN A 31 -0.80 3.36 -12.49
C ASN A 31 -0.66 1.87 -12.09
N VAL A 32 -1.08 1.50 -10.87
CA VAL A 32 -1.04 0.09 -10.38
C VAL A 32 -2.39 -0.44 -9.87
N ALA A 33 -3.50 0.25 -10.17
CA ALA A 33 -4.82 -0.11 -9.67
C ALA A 33 -5.22 -1.56 -10.00
N ASP A 34 -4.95 -2.01 -11.23
CA ASP A 34 -5.25 -3.39 -11.66
C ASP A 34 -4.43 -4.43 -10.88
N ALA A 35 -3.16 -4.13 -10.60
CA ALA A 35 -2.30 -5.02 -9.83
C ALA A 35 -2.78 -5.15 -8.38
N LEU A 36 -3.30 -4.07 -7.79
CA LEU A 36 -3.82 -4.05 -6.41
C LEU A 36 -5.08 -4.90 -6.22
N GLN A 37 -5.81 -5.26 -7.29
CA GLN A 37 -6.97 -6.14 -7.18
C GLN A 37 -6.61 -7.56 -6.68
N ASN A 38 -5.35 -7.96 -6.83
CA ASN A 38 -4.82 -9.25 -6.38
C ASN A 38 -4.34 -9.23 -4.92
N TYR A 39 -4.57 -8.13 -4.19
CA TYR A 39 -4.13 -7.98 -2.82
C TYR A 39 -5.31 -7.76 -1.87
N GLN A 40 -5.08 -8.07 -0.59
CA GLN A 40 -6.04 -7.85 0.49
C GLN A 40 -5.34 -7.36 1.74
N VAL A 41 -6.02 -6.52 2.51
CA VAL A 41 -5.55 -6.10 3.84
C VAL A 41 -5.77 -7.27 4.79
N THR A 42 -4.70 -7.76 5.40
CA THR A 42 -4.74 -8.87 6.36
C THR A 42 -4.60 -8.38 7.80
N GLU A 43 -3.99 -7.23 8.01
CA GLU A 43 -3.85 -6.61 9.33
C GLU A 43 -3.96 -5.08 9.24
N MET A 44 -4.53 -4.47 10.26
CA MET A 44 -4.61 -3.02 10.43
C MET A 44 -4.44 -2.66 11.91
N VAL A 45 -3.39 -1.91 12.23
CA VAL A 45 -3.09 -1.42 13.58
C VAL A 45 -2.98 0.09 13.55
N SER A 46 -3.89 0.77 14.24
CA SER A 46 -3.93 2.24 14.28
C SER A 46 -3.35 2.81 15.57
N SER A 47 -2.71 3.96 15.45
CA SER A 47 -2.22 4.80 16.54
C SER A 47 -2.59 6.26 16.28
N THR A 48 -2.35 7.15 17.25
CA THR A 48 -2.62 8.59 17.11
C THR A 48 -1.83 9.25 15.97
N ILE A 49 -0.66 8.69 15.60
CA ILE A 49 0.25 9.31 14.63
C ILE A 49 0.33 8.58 13.29
N ALA A 50 -0.16 7.34 13.21
CA ALA A 50 -0.13 6.53 11.98
C ALA A 50 -1.03 5.28 12.08
N THR A 51 -1.46 4.80 10.92
CA THR A 51 -2.06 3.47 10.74
C THR A 51 -1.11 2.56 9.98
N HIS A 52 -0.78 1.42 10.57
CA HIS A 52 0.00 0.36 9.95
C HIS A 52 -0.95 -0.64 9.30
N LEU A 53 -0.68 -1.00 8.04
CA LEU A 53 -1.43 -1.99 7.28
C LEU A 53 -0.49 -3.08 6.79
N THR A 54 -0.90 -4.34 6.95
CA THR A 54 -0.29 -5.46 6.25
C THR A 54 -1.19 -5.83 5.09
N VAL A 55 -0.65 -5.80 3.88
CA VAL A 55 -1.34 -6.13 2.64
C VAL A 55 -0.65 -7.34 2.04
N GLN A 56 -1.41 -8.42 1.83
CA GLN A 56 -0.88 -9.66 1.26
C GLN A 56 -1.54 -9.94 -0.08
N ARG A 57 -0.78 -10.57 -0.97
CA ARG A 57 -1.29 -11.10 -2.23
C ARG A 57 -2.24 -12.28 -1.94
N ARG A 58 -3.35 -12.34 -2.67
CA ARG A 58 -4.30 -13.46 -2.65
C ARG A 58 -3.72 -14.72 -3.27
#